data_AF-A0A1A7BIF3-F1
#
_entry.id   AF-A0A1A7BIF3-F1
#
_cell.length_a   1.000
_cell.length_b   1.000
_cell.length_c   1.000
_cell.angle_alpha   90.00
_cell.angle_beta   90.00
_cell.angle_gamma   90.00
#
_symmetry.space_group_name_H-M   'P 1'
#
loop_
_entity.id
_entity.type
_entity.pdbx_description
1 polymer ?
#
loop_
_entity_poly.entity_id
_entity_poly.type
_entity_poly.pdbx_seq_one_letter_code
_entity_poly.pdbx_strand_id
1 'polypeptide(L)'
;MKRAAALLVAATLATSLAGCGSPRPKGPPPSVINRVLTGAPGEAQPSRIVSTEIAFARAAREQGQWTAFRQFAAPGAILHTPTGPVPLDTYIAGEADPAEAVQWEPRAVAISCDGAVAVSQGRYRDPDGTVGNFVTVWERQGDGQYRYVYDVGGPDVPQPPPRKPVEDGDIVVTSIDAVLGLVASCPRGDEVPPPPAIPIGEDGKADARLSRDGTLRWRWEQRDDGTRYAAADYFYEGRWLTAFEQSLVPAGAM
;
A
#
# COMPACT_ATOMS: atom_id res chain seq x y z
N MET A 1 9.87 21.97 -77.25
CA MET A 1 8.72 21.05 -77.39
C MET A 1 9.20 19.64 -77.06
N LYS A 2 8.59 18.98 -76.06
CA LYS A 2 8.32 17.53 -75.90
C LYS A 2 9.43 16.55 -76.39
N ARG A 3 10.00 15.60 -75.64
CA ARG A 3 9.50 14.79 -74.51
C ARG A 3 10.63 13.85 -74.02
N ALA A 4 10.60 13.58 -72.71
CA ALA A 4 10.79 12.28 -72.06
C ALA A 4 12.16 11.57 -72.13
N ALA A 5 12.96 11.75 -71.06
CA ALA A 5 13.95 10.76 -70.62
C ALA A 5 13.28 9.81 -69.63
N ALA A 6 13.29 8.54 -70.00
CA ALA A 6 12.73 7.41 -69.28
C ALA A 6 13.79 6.76 -68.37
N LEU A 7 13.33 6.35 -67.18
CA LEU A 7 13.73 5.15 -66.43
C LEU A 7 15.19 5.02 -65.97
N LEU A 8 15.41 5.30 -64.68
CA LEU A 8 16.22 4.47 -63.78
C LEU A 8 15.53 4.44 -62.41
N VAL A 9 14.68 3.43 -62.23
CA VAL A 9 14.06 3.04 -60.96
C VAL A 9 14.93 1.93 -60.38
N ALA A 10 15.43 2.11 -59.15
CA ALA A 10 15.42 1.12 -58.07
C ALA A 10 16.51 1.45 -57.05
N ALA A 11 16.11 1.97 -55.88
CA ALA A 11 16.61 1.59 -54.55
C ALA A 11 16.36 2.75 -53.57
N THR A 12 15.21 2.72 -52.88
CA THR A 12 15.02 3.23 -51.52
C THR A 12 13.54 3.10 -51.15
N LEU A 13 13.19 2.11 -50.32
CA LEU A 13 12.22 2.29 -49.23
C LEU A 13 12.23 1.02 -48.35
N ALA A 14 13.21 0.96 -47.46
CA ALA A 14 13.08 0.21 -46.22
C ALA A 14 12.68 1.20 -45.12
N THR A 15 11.96 0.72 -44.11
CA THR A 15 11.52 1.35 -42.84
C THR A 15 10.14 2.03 -42.85
N SER A 16 9.16 1.38 -42.21
CA SER A 16 8.39 1.94 -41.07
C SER A 16 7.12 1.14 -40.76
N LEU A 17 7.24 -0.02 -40.11
CA LEU A 17 6.12 -0.60 -39.34
C LEU A 17 6.65 -1.19 -38.02
N ALA A 18 7.19 -0.31 -37.17
CA ALA A 18 7.35 -0.58 -35.74
C ALA A 18 6.27 0.21 -34.99
N GLY A 19 5.01 -0.22 -35.15
CA GLY A 19 3.92 0.22 -34.28
C GLY A 19 3.93 -0.60 -33.01
N CYS A 20 4.65 -0.14 -31.99
CA CYS A 20 4.54 -0.69 -30.63
C CYS A 20 3.09 -0.52 -30.15
N GLY A 21 2.32 -1.60 -30.22
CA GLY A 21 0.98 -1.66 -29.63
C GLY A 21 1.09 -1.68 -28.12
N SER A 22 1.00 -0.52 -27.47
CA SER A 22 0.71 -0.47 -26.04
C SER A 22 -0.64 -1.18 -25.82
N PRO A 23 -0.75 -2.15 -24.89
CA PRO A 23 -2.01 -2.82 -24.62
C PRO A 23 -3.04 -1.78 -24.20
N ARG A 24 -4.10 -1.59 -25.00
CA ARG A 24 -5.24 -0.78 -24.56
C ARG A 24 -5.85 -1.48 -23.34
N PRO A 25 -6.09 -0.77 -22.22
CA PRO A 25 -6.76 -1.37 -21.08
C PRO A 25 -8.14 -1.88 -21.53
N LYS A 26 -8.40 -3.18 -21.34
CA LYS A 26 -9.70 -3.78 -21.62
C LYS A 26 -10.65 -3.42 -20.48
N GLY A 27 -11.63 -2.57 -20.75
CA GLY A 27 -12.72 -2.26 -19.81
C GLY A 27 -13.10 -0.78 -19.76
N PRO A 28 -14.20 -0.43 -19.06
CA PRO A 28 -14.56 0.96 -18.80
C PRO A 28 -13.43 1.68 -18.03
N PRO A 29 -13.20 2.99 -18.27
CA PRO A 29 -12.20 3.73 -17.53
C PRO A 29 -12.56 3.77 -16.02
N PRO A 30 -11.56 3.82 -15.11
CA PRO A 30 -11.79 3.82 -13.67
C PRO A 30 -12.78 4.88 -13.19
N SER A 31 -12.80 6.06 -13.83
CA SER A 31 -13.75 7.14 -13.51
C SER A 31 -15.22 6.75 -13.73
N VAL A 32 -15.50 5.92 -14.74
CA VAL A 32 -16.86 5.42 -15.01
C VAL A 32 -17.24 4.35 -13.97
N ILE A 33 -16.32 3.44 -13.65
CA ILE A 33 -16.53 2.44 -12.60
C ILE A 33 -16.79 3.11 -11.24
N ASN A 34 -15.98 4.12 -10.88
CA ASN A 34 -16.13 4.87 -9.63
C ASN A 34 -17.50 5.52 -9.52
N ARG A 35 -17.95 6.17 -10.60
CA ARG A 35 -19.26 6.84 -10.63
C ARG A 35 -20.41 5.85 -10.43
N VAL A 36 -20.33 4.67 -11.05
CA VAL A 36 -21.37 3.64 -10.95
C VAL A 36 -21.40 3.01 -9.55
N LEU A 37 -20.25 2.89 -8.89
CA LEU A 37 -20.13 2.28 -7.57
C LEU A 37 -20.36 3.24 -6.41
N THR A 38 -20.44 4.56 -6.66
CA THR A 38 -20.66 5.55 -5.59
C THR A 38 -22.01 5.28 -4.92
N GLY A 39 -22.01 4.91 -3.63
CA GLY A 39 -23.21 4.55 -2.88
C GLY A 39 -23.80 3.17 -3.20
N ALA A 40 -23.12 2.34 -4.01
CA ALA A 40 -23.52 0.96 -4.25
C ALA A 40 -22.95 0.01 -3.18
N PRO A 41 -23.65 -1.09 -2.84
CA PRO A 41 -23.03 -2.20 -2.11
C PRO A 41 -21.83 -2.72 -2.92
N GLY A 42 -20.61 -2.43 -2.47
CA GLY A 42 -19.37 -2.73 -3.21
C GLY A 42 -18.45 -1.53 -3.50
N GLU A 43 -18.70 -0.36 -2.91
CA GLU A 43 -17.77 0.78 -2.98
C GLU A 43 -16.38 0.41 -2.44
N ALA A 44 -16.33 -0.32 -1.32
CA ALA A 44 -15.10 -0.87 -0.75
C ALA A 44 -14.51 -2.00 -1.62
N GLN A 45 -13.33 -1.73 -2.20
CA GLN A 45 -12.59 -2.66 -3.04
C GLN A 45 -11.14 -2.79 -2.55
N PRO A 46 -10.80 -3.86 -1.81
CA PRO A 46 -9.43 -4.11 -1.37
C PRO A 46 -8.41 -4.14 -2.51
N SER A 47 -8.81 -4.59 -3.70
CA SER A 47 -7.95 -4.61 -4.90
C SER A 47 -7.44 -3.22 -5.33
N ARG A 48 -8.17 -2.16 -5.01
CA ARG A 48 -7.70 -0.77 -5.24
C ARG A 48 -6.56 -0.40 -4.32
N ILE A 49 -6.60 -0.84 -3.07
CA ILE A 49 -5.51 -0.65 -2.12
C ILE A 49 -4.30 -1.47 -2.57
N VAL A 50 -4.50 -2.74 -2.94
CA VAL A 50 -3.42 -3.59 -3.46
C VAL A 50 -2.75 -2.96 -4.68
N SER A 51 -3.52 -2.48 -5.66
CA SER A 51 -2.95 -1.81 -6.84
C SER A 51 -2.25 -0.49 -6.50
N THR A 52 -2.75 0.26 -5.50
CA THR A 52 -2.11 1.50 -5.03
C THR A 52 -0.79 1.21 -4.32
N GLU A 53 -0.75 0.18 -3.46
CA GLU A 53 0.45 -0.28 -2.76
C GLU A 53 1.53 -0.75 -3.75
N ILE A 54 1.15 -1.55 -4.75
CA ILE A 54 2.07 -2.01 -5.81
C ILE A 54 2.58 -0.81 -6.63
N ALA A 55 1.73 0.17 -6.93
CA ALA A 55 2.13 1.38 -7.63
C ALA A 55 3.11 2.22 -6.78
N PHE A 56 2.89 2.29 -5.48
CA PHE A 56 3.76 2.97 -4.52
C PHE A 56 5.13 2.29 -4.44
N ALA A 57 5.17 0.97 -4.21
CA ALA A 57 6.41 0.18 -4.19
C ALA A 57 7.18 0.30 -5.52
N ARG A 58 6.46 0.26 -6.66
CA ARG A 58 7.06 0.45 -7.98
C ARG A 58 7.65 1.84 -8.16
N ALA A 59 6.93 2.88 -7.74
CA ALA A 59 7.42 4.25 -7.81
C ALA A 59 8.71 4.43 -6.98
N ALA A 60 8.80 3.83 -5.80
CA ALA A 60 10.01 3.90 -4.97
C ALA A 60 11.22 3.29 -5.68
N ARG A 61 11.03 2.16 -6.37
CA ARG A 61 12.09 1.50 -7.15
C ARG A 61 12.51 2.26 -8.39
N GLU A 62 11.55 2.87 -9.10
CA GLU A 62 11.78 3.48 -10.41
C GLU A 62 12.16 4.96 -10.33
N GLN A 63 11.73 5.65 -9.27
CA GLN A 63 11.81 7.11 -9.16
C GLN A 63 12.52 7.58 -7.87
N GLY A 64 12.79 6.67 -6.94
CA GLY A 64 13.38 6.98 -5.64
C GLY A 64 12.37 6.84 -4.50
N GLN A 65 12.85 6.32 -3.37
CA GLN A 65 12.03 6.02 -2.20
C GLN A 65 11.33 7.27 -1.64
N TRP A 66 12.07 8.29 -1.22
CA TRP A 66 11.49 9.51 -0.66
C TRP A 66 10.68 10.29 -1.69
N THR A 67 11.05 10.21 -2.96
CA THR A 67 10.24 10.74 -4.06
C THR A 67 8.86 10.08 -4.13
N ALA A 68 8.79 8.75 -4.04
CA ALA A 68 7.53 8.02 -4.00
C ALA A 68 6.75 8.25 -2.70
N PHE A 69 7.42 8.29 -1.54
CA PHE A 69 6.78 8.57 -0.26
C PHE A 69 6.06 9.93 -0.31
N ARG A 70 6.71 10.99 -0.83
CA ARG A 70 6.05 12.30 -1.06
C ARG A 70 4.86 12.16 -2.00
N GLN A 71 5.04 11.43 -3.10
CA GLN A 71 4.02 11.31 -4.12
C GLN A 71 2.73 10.69 -3.58
N PHE A 72 2.81 9.66 -2.73
CA PHE A 72 1.65 8.88 -2.27
C PHE A 72 1.06 9.33 -0.92
N ALA A 73 1.70 10.29 -0.25
CA ALA A 73 1.25 10.84 1.02
C ALA A 73 0.01 11.73 0.89
N ALA A 74 -0.84 11.69 1.91
CA ALA A 74 -1.83 12.72 2.14
C ALA A 74 -1.16 13.93 2.83
N PRO A 75 -1.74 15.14 2.75
CA PRO A 75 -1.27 16.27 3.56
C PRO A 75 -1.25 15.91 5.04
N GLY A 76 -0.09 16.11 5.70
CA GLY A 76 0.09 15.77 7.11
C GLY A 76 0.27 14.28 7.41
N ALA A 77 0.62 13.47 6.40
CA ALA A 77 0.95 12.07 6.62
C ALA A 77 2.06 11.90 7.67
N ILE A 78 1.92 10.87 8.49
CA ILE A 78 2.85 10.53 9.57
C ILE A 78 3.68 9.32 9.16
N LEU A 79 5.00 9.41 9.35
CA LEU A 79 5.90 8.27 9.35
C LEU A 79 6.21 7.90 10.81
N HIS A 80 5.98 6.66 11.21
CA HIS A 80 6.24 6.22 12.58
C HIS A 80 7.63 5.57 12.70
N THR A 81 8.60 6.40 13.07
CA THR A 81 10.01 6.00 13.24
C THR A 81 10.22 5.34 14.62
N PRO A 82 11.34 4.62 14.85
CA PRO A 82 11.64 4.04 16.17
C PRO A 82 11.67 5.04 17.33
N THR A 83 11.86 6.33 17.06
CA THR A 83 11.85 7.40 18.07
C THR A 83 10.48 8.07 18.23
N GLY A 84 9.48 7.64 17.46
CA GLY A 84 8.12 8.15 17.51
C GLY A 84 7.55 8.60 16.15
N PRO A 85 6.26 8.99 16.12
CA PRO A 85 5.59 9.51 14.94
C PRO A 85 6.12 10.89 14.56
N VAL A 86 6.46 11.07 13.28
CA VAL A 86 6.92 12.36 12.74
C VAL A 86 6.14 12.72 11.48
N PRO A 87 5.86 14.01 11.24
CA PRO A 87 5.33 14.46 9.95
C PRO A 87 6.30 14.07 8.83
N LEU A 88 5.78 13.41 7.80
CA LEU A 88 6.59 12.93 6.68
C LEU A 88 7.40 14.05 6.05
N ASP A 89 6.77 15.19 5.75
CA ASP A 89 7.42 16.33 5.10
C ASP A 89 8.63 16.83 5.89
N THR A 90 8.55 16.81 7.22
CA THR A 90 9.67 17.16 8.12
C THR A 90 10.75 16.09 8.06
N TYR A 91 10.38 14.81 8.08
CA TYR A 91 11.33 13.70 8.09
C TYR A 91 12.19 13.64 6.82
N ILE A 92 11.59 13.87 5.66
CA ILE A 92 12.28 13.76 4.37
C ILE A 92 12.76 15.10 3.82
N ALA A 93 12.69 16.17 4.62
CA ALA A 93 13.19 17.49 4.27
C ALA A 93 14.72 17.44 4.14
N GLY A 94 15.22 17.38 2.91
CA GLY A 94 16.65 17.30 2.61
C GLY A 94 17.20 15.86 2.52
N GLU A 95 16.35 14.85 2.72
CA GLU A 95 16.73 13.46 2.49
C GLU A 95 16.85 13.17 0.98
N ALA A 96 18.02 12.70 0.58
CA ALA A 96 18.26 12.18 -0.76
C ALA A 96 17.70 10.75 -0.86
N ASP A 97 17.19 10.40 -2.04
CA ASP A 97 16.77 9.02 -2.28
C ASP A 97 17.95 8.05 -2.08
N PRO A 98 17.77 6.94 -1.35
CA PRO A 98 18.80 5.93 -1.20
C PRO A 98 19.12 5.31 -2.56
N ALA A 99 20.34 4.78 -2.71
CA ALA A 99 20.78 4.16 -3.95
C ALA A 99 19.91 2.95 -4.36
N GLU A 100 19.40 2.22 -3.38
CA GLU A 100 18.44 1.14 -3.57
C GLU A 100 17.27 1.34 -2.60
N ALA A 101 16.05 1.27 -3.11
CA ALA A 101 14.84 1.41 -2.31
C ALA A 101 14.51 0.10 -1.58
N VAL A 102 13.86 0.23 -0.43
CA VAL A 102 13.20 -0.89 0.25
C VAL A 102 12.18 -1.53 -0.70
N GLN A 103 12.10 -2.86 -0.70
CA GLN A 103 11.12 -3.61 -1.48
C GLN A 103 9.98 -4.05 -0.56
N TRP A 104 8.72 -3.80 -0.91
CA TRP A 104 7.58 -4.26 -0.09
C TRP A 104 6.40 -4.72 -0.92
N GLU A 105 5.60 -5.61 -0.33
CA GLU A 105 4.38 -6.16 -0.92
C GLU A 105 3.29 -6.38 0.14
N PRO A 106 2.02 -6.02 -0.14
CA PRO A 106 0.92 -6.23 0.78
C PRO A 106 0.57 -7.72 0.90
N ARG A 107 0.15 -8.14 2.09
CA ARG A 107 -0.35 -9.50 2.38
C ARG A 107 -1.79 -9.52 2.85
N ALA A 108 -2.26 -8.42 3.47
CA ALA A 108 -3.66 -8.24 3.82
C ALA A 108 -4.08 -6.77 3.70
N VAL A 109 -5.35 -6.56 3.43
CA VAL A 109 -6.02 -5.26 3.42
C VAL A 109 -7.34 -5.38 4.19
N ALA A 110 -7.55 -4.49 5.15
CA ALA A 110 -8.86 -4.25 5.76
C ALA A 110 -9.40 -2.90 5.28
N ILE A 111 -10.69 -2.83 4.95
CA ILE A 111 -11.31 -1.61 4.40
C ILE A 111 -12.69 -1.35 5.02
N SER A 112 -12.99 -0.08 5.29
CA SER A 112 -14.32 0.36 5.75
C SER A 112 -15.39 0.04 4.70
N CYS A 113 -16.65 -0.09 5.11
CA CYS A 113 -17.77 -0.38 4.22
C CYS A 113 -17.88 0.66 3.09
N ASP A 114 -17.74 1.94 3.43
CA ASP A 114 -17.79 3.05 2.48
C ASP A 114 -16.50 3.19 1.64
N GLY A 115 -15.48 2.39 1.92
CA GLY A 115 -14.17 2.44 1.28
C GLY A 115 -13.41 3.75 1.50
N ALA A 116 -13.78 4.57 2.48
CA ALA A 116 -13.09 5.83 2.73
C ALA A 116 -11.74 5.62 3.42
N VAL A 117 -11.62 4.59 4.24
CA VAL A 117 -10.40 4.26 5.00
C VAL A 117 -10.04 2.80 4.75
N ALA A 118 -8.76 2.52 4.54
CA ALA A 118 -8.23 1.17 4.48
C ALA A 118 -6.92 1.07 5.24
N VAL A 119 -6.57 -0.13 5.70
CA VAL A 119 -5.26 -0.45 6.26
C VAL A 119 -4.70 -1.62 5.48
N SER A 120 -3.50 -1.47 4.94
CA SER A 120 -2.71 -2.57 4.39
C SER A 120 -1.64 -2.98 5.40
N GLN A 121 -1.32 -4.27 5.41
CA GLN A 121 -0.10 -4.77 6.03
C GLN A 121 0.60 -5.72 5.08
N GLY A 122 1.90 -5.86 5.25
CA GLY A 122 2.66 -6.76 4.42
C GLY A 122 4.09 -6.96 4.86
N ARG A 123 4.90 -7.42 3.91
CA ARG A 123 6.30 -7.74 4.12
C ARG A 123 7.16 -6.76 3.37
N TYR A 124 8.28 -6.37 3.98
CA TYR A 124 9.32 -5.63 3.29
C TYR A 124 10.67 -6.37 3.36
N ARG A 125 11.58 -5.96 2.48
CA ARG A 125 12.98 -6.35 2.41
C ARG A 125 13.84 -5.11 2.16
N ASP A 126 14.77 -4.86 3.06
CA ASP A 126 15.81 -3.85 2.89
C ASP A 126 16.91 -4.34 1.91
N PRO A 127 17.68 -3.42 1.31
CA PRO A 127 18.80 -3.76 0.42
C PRO A 127 19.85 -4.68 1.06
N ASP A 128 20.03 -4.60 2.38
CA ASP A 128 20.97 -5.46 3.12
C ASP A 128 20.45 -6.89 3.36
N GLY A 129 19.21 -7.17 2.93
CA GLY A 129 18.54 -8.46 3.06
C GLY A 129 17.66 -8.60 4.30
N THR A 130 17.67 -7.62 5.22
CA THR A 130 16.79 -7.56 6.38
C THR A 130 15.33 -7.61 5.93
N VAL A 131 14.52 -8.45 6.57
CA VAL A 131 13.09 -8.54 6.29
C VAL A 131 12.26 -8.11 7.50
N GLY A 132 11.09 -7.58 7.23
CA GLY A 132 10.19 -7.13 8.28
C GLY A 132 8.75 -7.00 7.83
N ASN A 133 7.95 -6.40 8.70
CA ASN A 133 6.54 -6.10 8.45
C ASN A 133 6.35 -4.59 8.32
N PHE A 134 5.31 -4.21 7.57
CA PHE A 134 4.83 -2.85 7.51
C PHE A 134 3.32 -2.79 7.73
N VAL A 135 2.84 -1.61 8.12
CA VAL A 135 1.43 -1.24 8.15
C VAL A 135 1.28 0.15 7.56
N THR A 136 0.36 0.30 6.59
CA THR A 136 0.06 1.58 5.95
C THR A 136 -1.43 1.84 6.04
N VAL A 137 -1.81 3.05 6.44
CA VAL A 137 -3.20 3.50 6.53
C VAL A 137 -3.49 4.45 5.39
N TRP A 138 -4.52 4.13 4.62
CA TRP A 138 -4.94 4.81 3.41
C TRP A 138 -6.27 5.54 3.62
N GLU A 139 -6.35 6.76 3.13
CA GLU A 139 -7.59 7.51 3.03
C GLU A 139 -7.91 7.86 1.58
N ARG A 140 -9.17 7.68 1.19
CA ARG A 140 -9.66 8.11 -0.12
C ARG A 140 -9.86 9.61 -0.12
N GLN A 141 -9.15 10.29 -1.00
CA GLN A 141 -9.20 11.73 -1.17
C GLN A 141 -10.42 12.16 -2.01
N GLY A 142 -10.70 13.46 -2.07
CA GLY A 142 -11.85 14.01 -2.81
C GLY A 142 -11.82 13.76 -4.33
N ASP A 143 -10.63 13.50 -4.90
CA ASP A 143 -10.44 13.10 -6.30
C ASP A 143 -10.60 11.57 -6.52
N GLY A 144 -10.84 10.81 -5.46
CA GLY A 144 -10.99 9.36 -5.46
C GLY A 144 -9.68 8.57 -5.41
N GLN A 145 -8.52 9.22 -5.35
CA GLN A 145 -7.23 8.56 -5.14
C GLN A 145 -7.06 8.18 -3.67
N TYR A 146 -6.37 7.07 -3.41
CA TYR A 146 -5.93 6.75 -2.05
C TYR A 146 -4.57 7.38 -1.80
N ARG A 147 -4.44 8.01 -0.63
CA ARG A 147 -3.19 8.55 -0.12
C ARG A 147 -2.97 8.02 1.28
N TYR A 148 -1.74 7.68 1.64
CA TYR A 148 -1.49 7.20 3.00
C TYR A 148 -1.45 8.38 3.97
N VAL A 149 -1.99 8.17 5.17
CA VAL A 149 -1.99 9.14 6.29
C VAL A 149 -1.06 8.71 7.42
N TYR A 150 -0.72 7.42 7.46
CA TYR A 150 0.18 6.85 8.45
C TYR A 150 0.91 5.66 7.84
N ASP A 151 2.21 5.59 8.04
CA ASP A 151 3.06 4.48 7.61
C ASP A 151 4.03 4.07 8.73
N VAL A 152 4.20 2.76 8.93
CA VAL A 152 5.15 2.21 9.90
C VAL A 152 5.75 0.91 9.37
N GLY A 153 7.05 0.75 9.59
CA GLY A 153 7.78 -0.48 9.31
C GLY A 153 8.74 -0.85 10.43
N GLY A 154 9.01 -2.15 10.58
CA GLY A 154 10.03 -2.66 11.48
C GLY A 154 10.50 -4.07 11.13
N PRO A 155 11.77 -4.41 11.44
CA PRO A 155 12.35 -5.69 11.09
C PRO A 155 11.71 -6.81 11.91
N ASP A 156 11.78 -8.04 11.40
CA ASP A 156 11.55 -9.21 12.24
C ASP A 156 12.65 -9.29 13.31
N VAL A 157 12.25 -9.49 14.56
CA VAL A 157 13.18 -9.71 15.66
C VAL A 157 12.79 -11.02 16.36
N PRO A 158 13.60 -12.08 16.26
CA PRO A 158 14.86 -12.18 15.50
C PRO A 158 14.63 -12.24 13.97
N GLN A 159 15.67 -11.90 13.19
CA GLN A 159 15.64 -12.13 11.74
C GLN A 159 15.49 -13.62 11.42
N PRO A 160 14.67 -13.99 10.42
CA PRO A 160 14.55 -15.38 10.01
C PRO A 160 15.89 -15.91 9.46
N PRO A 161 16.14 -17.23 9.55
CA PRO A 161 17.35 -17.81 9.00
C PRO A 161 17.42 -17.55 7.47
N PRO A 162 18.64 -17.41 6.91
CA PRO A 162 18.82 -17.24 5.47
C PRO A 162 18.10 -18.35 4.70
N ARG A 163 17.48 -17.98 3.56
CA ARG A 163 16.92 -18.98 2.65
C ARG A 163 18.03 -19.91 2.19
N LYS A 164 17.78 -21.22 2.26
CA LYS A 164 18.67 -22.21 1.67
C LYS A 164 18.70 -22.02 0.14
N PRO A 165 19.87 -22.10 -0.51
CA PRO A 165 19.94 -22.18 -1.97
C PRO A 165 19.06 -23.34 -2.45
N VAL A 166 18.35 -23.15 -3.55
CA VAL A 166 17.60 -24.24 -4.20
C VAL A 166 18.61 -25.12 -4.93
N GLU A 167 18.63 -26.40 -4.61
CA GLU A 167 19.51 -27.40 -5.23
C GLU A 167 18.77 -28.24 -6.27
N ASP A 168 19.53 -28.86 -7.19
CA ASP A 168 18.97 -29.77 -8.18
C ASP A 168 18.29 -30.96 -7.50
N GLY A 169 16.97 -31.08 -7.69
CA GLY A 169 16.13 -32.10 -7.04
C GLY A 169 15.20 -31.56 -5.95
N ASP A 170 15.36 -30.29 -5.56
CA ASP A 170 14.45 -29.65 -4.63
C ASP A 170 13.06 -29.43 -5.24
N ILE A 171 12.02 -29.73 -4.47
CA ILE A 171 10.65 -29.32 -4.78
C ILE A 171 10.42 -27.95 -4.15
N VAL A 172 10.46 -26.89 -4.98
CA VAL A 172 10.11 -25.54 -4.54
C VAL A 172 8.59 -25.40 -4.55
N VAL A 173 7.98 -25.43 -3.37
CA VAL A 173 6.57 -25.08 -3.20
C VAL A 173 6.47 -23.56 -3.09
N THR A 174 6.06 -22.91 -4.17
CA THR A 174 5.72 -21.49 -4.15
C THR A 174 4.31 -21.32 -3.57
N SER A 175 4.17 -20.49 -2.54
CA SER A 175 2.85 -20.07 -2.10
C SER A 175 2.13 -19.28 -3.20
N ILE A 176 0.81 -19.34 -3.26
CA ILE A 176 0.02 -18.43 -4.08
C ILE A 176 0.27 -17.01 -3.56
N ASP A 177 0.60 -16.08 -4.45
CA ASP A 177 0.69 -14.64 -4.16
C ASP A 177 -0.72 -14.05 -4.03
N ALA A 178 -1.42 -14.47 -2.98
CA ALA A 178 -2.74 -13.99 -2.63
C ALA A 178 -2.63 -12.90 -1.56
N VAL A 179 -3.36 -11.81 -1.78
CA VAL A 179 -3.57 -10.76 -0.76
C VAL A 179 -4.94 -10.97 -0.15
N LEU A 180 -5.02 -11.10 1.16
CA LEU A 180 -6.28 -11.23 1.89
C LEU A 180 -7.03 -9.90 1.89
N GLY A 181 -8.24 -9.87 1.35
CA GLY A 181 -9.13 -8.69 1.40
C GLY A 181 -10.24 -8.87 2.43
N LEU A 182 -10.27 -8.00 3.44
CA LEU A 182 -11.28 -7.96 4.50
C LEU A 182 -12.12 -6.68 4.33
N VAL A 183 -13.42 -6.85 4.11
CA VAL A 183 -14.35 -5.74 3.87
C VAL A 183 -15.32 -5.65 5.04
N ALA A 184 -15.43 -4.47 5.64
CA ALA A 184 -16.38 -4.24 6.72
C ALA A 184 -17.82 -4.34 6.23
N SER A 185 -18.69 -4.91 7.06
CA SER A 185 -20.11 -5.04 6.79
C SER A 185 -20.79 -3.67 6.83
N CYS A 186 -21.52 -3.33 5.77
CA CYS A 186 -22.29 -2.10 5.73
C CYS A 186 -23.52 -2.18 6.63
N PRO A 187 -23.71 -1.23 7.57
CA PRO A 187 -24.92 -1.16 8.38
C PRO A 187 -26.15 -0.92 7.49
N ARG A 188 -27.21 -1.72 7.65
CA ARG A 188 -28.46 -1.58 6.89
C ARG A 188 -29.46 -0.66 7.63
N GLY A 189 -29.06 0.57 7.90
CA GLY A 189 -29.89 1.57 8.59
C GLY A 189 -29.84 1.52 10.12
N ASP A 190 -29.16 0.54 10.70
CA ASP A 190 -28.84 0.49 12.13
C ASP A 190 -27.50 1.17 12.42
N GLU A 191 -27.35 1.75 13.61
CA GLU A 191 -26.06 2.30 14.05
C GLU A 191 -25.05 1.16 14.26
N VAL A 192 -23.81 1.34 13.78
CA VAL A 192 -22.74 0.37 14.05
C VAL A 192 -22.42 0.46 15.55
N PRO A 193 -22.48 -0.65 16.31
CA PRO A 193 -22.13 -0.60 17.71
C PRO A 193 -20.69 -0.10 17.86
N PRO A 194 -20.38 0.74 18.87
CA PRO A 194 -19.04 1.25 19.05
C PRO A 194 -18.05 0.08 19.20
N PRO A 195 -16.83 0.21 18.67
CA PRO A 195 -15.81 -0.81 18.86
C PRO A 195 -15.51 -0.98 20.34
N PRO A 196 -15.09 -2.18 20.78
CA PRO A 196 -14.72 -2.43 22.17
C PRO A 196 -13.76 -1.37 22.70
N ALA A 197 -14.04 -0.83 23.88
CA ALA A 197 -13.20 0.19 24.50
C ALA A 197 -11.77 -0.36 24.66
N ILE A 198 -10.80 0.46 24.28
CA ILE A 198 -9.39 0.15 24.40
C ILE A 198 -8.74 1.22 25.26
N PRO A 199 -7.80 0.87 26.16
CA PRO A 199 -6.96 1.87 26.79
C PRO A 199 -6.15 2.53 25.67
N ILE A 200 -6.43 3.82 25.41
CA ILE A 200 -5.54 4.63 24.61
C ILE A 200 -4.38 4.98 25.54
N GLY A 201 -3.14 4.75 25.08
CA GLY A 201 -1.93 5.07 25.83
C GLY A 201 -1.80 6.56 26.11
N GLU A 202 -0.65 6.96 26.64
CA GLU A 202 -0.34 8.37 26.93
C GLU A 202 -0.53 9.26 25.67
N ASP A 203 -1.05 10.47 25.85
CA ASP A 203 -1.23 11.44 24.76
C ASP A 203 0.09 11.67 24.02
N GLY A 204 0.03 11.62 22.68
CA GLY A 204 1.22 11.72 21.83
C GLY A 204 2.03 10.43 21.68
N LYS A 205 1.73 9.39 22.46
CA LYS A 205 2.26 8.03 22.30
C LYS A 205 1.25 7.03 21.77
N ALA A 206 -0.03 7.38 21.66
CA ALA A 206 -1.02 6.53 21.00
C ALA A 206 -2.09 7.37 20.30
N ASP A 207 -2.69 6.80 19.26
CA ASP A 207 -3.90 7.32 18.63
C ASP A 207 -4.76 6.14 18.15
N ALA A 208 -6.07 6.35 18.11
CA ALA A 208 -7.02 5.41 17.54
C ALA A 208 -8.09 6.19 16.79
N ARG A 209 -8.29 5.85 15.52
CA ARG A 209 -9.26 6.54 14.65
C ARG A 209 -10.29 5.56 14.13
N LEU A 210 -11.53 6.01 14.13
CA LEU A 210 -12.67 5.32 13.55
C LEU A 210 -12.98 5.94 12.19
N SER A 211 -13.26 5.12 11.19
CA SER A 211 -13.78 5.58 9.90
C SER A 211 -15.09 6.34 10.09
N ARG A 212 -15.40 7.26 9.16
CA ARG A 212 -16.62 8.09 9.25
C ARG A 212 -17.91 7.26 9.24
N ASP A 213 -17.90 6.13 8.55
CA ASP A 213 -19.03 5.18 8.54
C ASP A 213 -19.09 4.28 9.78
N GLY A 214 -18.14 4.41 10.72
CA GLY A 214 -18.09 3.67 11.97
C GLY A 214 -17.65 2.21 11.84
N THR A 215 -17.24 1.74 10.65
CA THR A 215 -17.04 0.30 10.38
C THR A 215 -15.59 -0.20 10.45
N LEU A 216 -14.60 0.69 10.50
CA LEU A 216 -13.18 0.34 10.58
C LEU A 216 -12.49 1.21 11.62
N ARG A 217 -11.77 0.60 12.54
CA ARG A 217 -10.89 1.28 13.48
C ARG A 217 -9.44 0.92 13.17
N TRP A 218 -8.57 1.91 13.15
CA TRP A 218 -7.13 1.67 13.16
C TRP A 218 -6.49 2.41 14.34
N ARG A 219 -5.38 1.88 14.85
CA ARG A 219 -4.68 2.45 16.00
C ARG A 219 -3.18 2.23 15.91
N TRP A 220 -2.45 3.08 16.60
CA TRP A 220 -1.03 2.90 16.84
C TRP A 220 -0.64 3.29 18.27
N GLU A 221 0.49 2.76 18.71
CA GLU A 221 1.11 3.08 20.00
C GLU A 221 2.64 3.08 19.86
N GLN A 222 3.30 3.98 20.58
CA GLN A 222 4.74 4.05 20.79
C GLN A 222 5.02 3.69 22.25
N ARG A 223 5.67 2.55 22.48
CA ARG A 223 6.06 2.10 23.82
C ARG A 223 7.41 2.68 24.22
N ASP A 224 7.66 2.70 25.53
CA ASP A 224 8.89 3.26 26.12
C ASP A 224 10.15 2.47 25.74
N ASP A 225 10.02 1.19 25.38
CA ASP A 225 11.09 0.34 24.87
C ASP A 225 11.39 0.56 23.37
N GLY A 226 10.70 1.53 22.74
CA GLY A 226 10.79 1.80 21.31
C GLY A 226 9.87 0.93 20.45
N THR A 227 9.21 -0.08 21.03
CA THR A 227 8.28 -0.95 20.30
C THR A 227 7.09 -0.15 19.80
N ARG A 228 6.81 -0.30 18.50
CA ARG A 228 5.66 0.34 17.85
C ARG A 228 4.59 -0.68 17.62
N TYR A 229 3.38 -0.40 18.08
CA TYR A 229 2.23 -1.24 17.83
C TYR A 229 1.30 -0.58 16.81
N ALA A 230 0.74 -1.37 15.91
CA ALA A 230 -0.29 -0.92 14.96
C ALA A 230 -1.33 -2.02 14.78
N ALA A 231 -2.61 -1.66 14.72
CA ALA A 231 -3.67 -2.63 14.52
C ALA A 231 -4.85 -2.05 13.74
N ALA A 232 -5.59 -2.95 13.09
CA ALA A 232 -6.84 -2.66 12.42
C ALA A 232 -7.93 -3.62 12.94
N ASP A 233 -9.06 -3.05 13.34
CA ASP A 233 -10.29 -3.77 13.67
C ASP A 233 -11.38 -3.34 12.69
N TYR A 234 -12.28 -4.24 12.34
CA TYR A 234 -13.38 -3.98 11.41
C TYR A 234 -14.67 -4.62 11.89
N PHE A 235 -15.79 -3.96 11.60
CA PHE A 235 -17.12 -4.46 11.88
C PHE A 235 -17.52 -5.46 10.81
N TYR A 236 -17.79 -6.70 11.20
CA TYR A 236 -18.16 -7.77 10.28
C TYR A 236 -19.28 -8.61 10.88
N GLU A 237 -20.40 -8.72 10.15
CA GLU A 237 -21.56 -9.54 10.52
C GLU A 237 -22.03 -9.36 11.98
N GLY A 238 -22.18 -8.09 12.41
CA GLY A 238 -22.75 -7.77 13.72
C GLY A 238 -21.74 -7.72 14.88
N ARG A 239 -20.45 -7.92 14.62
CA ARG A 239 -19.41 -7.90 15.65
C ARG A 239 -18.11 -7.24 15.16
N TRP A 240 -17.31 -6.77 16.11
CA TRP A 240 -15.97 -6.28 15.84
C TRP A 240 -14.97 -7.44 15.82
N LEU A 241 -14.14 -7.47 14.79
CA LEU A 241 -13.06 -8.43 14.61
C LEU A 241 -11.74 -7.68 14.43
N THR A 242 -10.66 -8.23 14.97
CA THR A 242 -9.31 -7.77 14.64
C THR A 242 -8.93 -8.33 13.28
N ALA A 243 -8.67 -7.43 12.31
CA ALA A 243 -8.17 -7.81 10.99
C ALA A 243 -6.72 -8.28 11.10
N PHE A 244 -5.89 -7.47 11.77
CA PHE A 244 -4.51 -7.78 12.08
C PHE A 244 -3.95 -6.81 13.12
N GLU A 245 -2.90 -7.26 13.79
CA GLU A 245 -2.09 -6.46 14.69
C GLU A 245 -0.61 -6.72 14.45
N GLN A 246 0.21 -5.70 14.63
CA GLN A 246 1.64 -5.74 14.42
C GLN A 246 2.34 -5.13 15.63
N SER A 247 3.33 -5.86 16.16
CA SER A 247 4.29 -5.34 17.14
C SER A 247 5.65 -5.27 16.47
N LEU A 248 6.12 -4.05 16.24
CA LEU A 248 7.33 -3.71 15.49
C LEU A 248 8.42 -3.31 16.48
N VAL A 249 9.18 -4.30 16.92
CA VAL A 249 10.28 -4.15 17.87
C VAL A 249 11.44 -3.39 17.19
N PRO A 250 12.15 -2.48 17.90
CA PRO A 250 13.31 -1.81 17.33
C PRO A 250 14.42 -2.79 16.96
N ALA A 251 15.19 -2.46 15.93
CA ALA A 251 16.42 -3.18 15.63
C ALA A 251 17.37 -3.11 16.84
N GLY A 252 17.87 -4.26 17.29
CA GLY A 252 18.81 -4.36 18.41
C GLY A 252 18.20 -4.50 19.81
N ALA A 253 16.88 -4.54 19.94
CA ALA A 253 16.24 -4.98 21.17
C ALA A 253 16.35 -6.52 21.30
N MET A 254 17.32 -6.97 22.10
CA MET A 254 17.45 -8.36 22.57
C MET A 254 17.65 -8.35 24.09
#